data_AF-A0AAJ1SAL4-F1
#
_entry.id   AF-A0AAJ1SAL4-F1
#
_cell.length_a   1.000
_cell.length_b   1.000
_cell.length_c   1.000
_cell.angle_alpha   90.00
_cell.angle_beta   90.00
_cell.angle_gamma   90.00
#
_symmetry.space_group_name_H-M   'P 1'
#
loop_
_entity.id
_entity.type
_entity.pdbx_description
1 polymer ?
#
loop_
_entity_poly.entity_id
_entity_poly.type
_entity_poly.pdbx_seq_one_letter_code
_entity_poly.pdbx_strand_id
1 'polypeptide(L)'
;MTTHDGAFDAVDPDGWLTAEQVAELSGGRAKANTVRSWWNTGTLAFKVFPELGAKSNKRSKREDAERFLSRKFGITPTTPLPAPQAGRPAQPDQRRVTELLDTLTSLKAAADAAMQALLAEAEHHAQTAAAQAALSRAQADADAIRAQADAKRVETLRHLQTMFRGYDSALTTFLQPSTPEAAFLHAD
;
A
#
# COMPACT_ATOMS: atom_id res chain seq x y z
N MET A 1 0.59 16.51 -2.91
CA MET A 1 0.75 16.64 -4.36
C MET A 1 1.20 15.30 -4.92
N THR A 2 0.27 14.56 -5.51
CA THR A 2 0.55 13.44 -6.42
C THR A 2 -0.72 13.20 -7.22
N THR A 3 -0.83 13.93 -8.32
CA THR A 3 -1.77 13.67 -9.41
C THR A 3 -1.26 12.48 -10.21
N HIS A 4 -1.87 11.31 -10.03
CA HIS A 4 -1.91 10.29 -11.09
C HIS A 4 -3.31 10.30 -11.69
N ASP A 5 -3.53 11.40 -12.40
CA ASP A 5 -4.54 11.58 -13.43
C ASP A 5 -4.05 10.88 -14.71
N GLY A 6 -4.99 10.45 -15.56
CA GLY A 6 -4.70 10.08 -16.94
C GLY A 6 -5.01 8.63 -17.29
N ALA A 7 -6.22 8.43 -17.78
CA ALA A 7 -6.66 7.29 -18.56
C ALA A 7 -5.65 6.90 -19.67
N PHE A 8 -5.17 5.66 -19.66
CA PHE A 8 -4.36 5.09 -20.76
C PHE A 8 -5.00 3.87 -21.44
N ASP A 9 -6.26 3.54 -21.14
CA ASP A 9 -7.00 2.44 -21.78
C ASP A 9 -8.09 2.93 -22.75
N ALA A 10 -7.91 4.11 -23.33
CA ALA A 10 -8.67 4.54 -24.51
C ALA A 10 -7.88 4.26 -25.79
N VAL A 11 -7.63 2.99 -26.09
CA VAL A 11 -7.39 2.57 -27.49
C VAL A 11 -8.59 1.73 -27.88
N ASP A 12 -9.42 2.32 -28.74
CA ASP A 12 -10.60 1.73 -29.33
C ASP A 12 -10.34 0.26 -29.76
N PRO A 13 -11.18 -0.70 -29.33
CA PRO A 13 -10.84 -2.12 -29.14
C PRO A 13 -10.88 -2.99 -30.42
N ASP A 14 -11.11 -2.41 -31.59
CA ASP A 14 -11.45 -3.19 -32.80
C ASP A 14 -10.27 -3.56 -33.70
N GLY A 15 -9.13 -3.91 -33.12
CA GLY A 15 -8.25 -4.87 -33.80
C GLY A 15 -6.75 -4.72 -33.63
N TRP A 16 -6.24 -3.78 -32.83
CA TRP A 16 -4.80 -3.66 -32.58
C TRP A 16 -4.42 -4.28 -31.24
N LEU A 17 -3.71 -5.41 -31.32
CA LEU A 17 -3.33 -6.22 -30.18
C LEU A 17 -1.97 -5.85 -29.61
N THR A 18 -1.90 -5.78 -28.28
CA THR A 18 -0.66 -5.70 -27.50
C THR A 18 0.13 -7.01 -27.56
N ALA A 19 1.39 -6.98 -27.11
CA ALA A 19 2.20 -8.20 -27.03
C ALA A 19 1.60 -9.25 -26.08
N GLU A 20 0.89 -8.79 -25.05
CA GLU A 20 0.24 -9.63 -24.05
C GLU A 20 -1.03 -10.26 -24.63
N GLN A 21 -1.84 -9.48 -25.36
CA GLN A 21 -3.03 -10.00 -26.04
C GLN A 21 -2.69 -11.02 -27.13
N VAL A 22 -1.61 -10.81 -27.89
CA VAL A 22 -1.14 -11.82 -28.87
C VAL A 22 -0.60 -13.07 -28.17
N ALA A 23 0.04 -12.92 -27.00
CA ALA A 23 0.49 -14.06 -26.21
C ALA A 23 -0.70 -14.86 -25.65
N GLU A 24 -1.75 -14.18 -25.22
CA GLU A 24 -3.00 -14.80 -24.77
C GLU A 24 -3.71 -15.56 -25.91
N LEU A 25 -3.79 -14.98 -27.11
CA LEU A 25 -4.31 -15.66 -28.31
C LEU A 25 -3.58 -16.96 -28.64
N SER A 26 -2.31 -17.09 -28.23
CA SER A 26 -1.54 -18.32 -28.44
C SER A 26 -1.88 -19.44 -27.44
N GLY A 27 -2.77 -19.20 -26.47
CA GLY A 27 -3.13 -20.16 -25.44
C GLY A 27 -1.96 -20.53 -24.52
N GLY A 28 -1.07 -19.57 -24.24
CA GLY A 28 0.11 -19.77 -23.40
C GLY A 28 1.32 -20.41 -24.11
N ARG A 29 1.22 -20.71 -25.42
CA ARG A 29 2.34 -21.26 -26.21
C ARG A 29 3.44 -20.24 -26.49
N ALA A 30 3.13 -18.95 -26.41
CA ALA A 30 4.07 -17.85 -26.53
C ALA A 30 3.89 -16.85 -25.39
N LYS A 31 4.99 -16.28 -24.91
CA LYS A 31 4.98 -15.20 -23.91
C LYS A 31 5.10 -13.86 -24.62
N ALA A 32 4.73 -12.76 -23.94
CA ALA A 32 4.84 -11.41 -24.51
C ALA A 32 6.26 -11.07 -25.01
N ASN A 33 7.31 -11.56 -24.35
CA ASN A 33 8.70 -11.40 -24.83
C ASN A 33 8.96 -12.12 -26.16
N THR A 34 8.35 -13.28 -26.36
CA THR A 34 8.42 -14.03 -27.62
C THR A 34 7.72 -13.24 -28.75
N VAL A 35 6.58 -12.62 -28.45
CA VAL A 35 5.88 -11.74 -29.41
C VAL A 35 6.71 -10.51 -29.76
N ARG A 36 7.33 -9.85 -28.77
CA ARG A 36 8.26 -8.73 -29.01
C ARG A 36 9.45 -9.15 -29.89
N SER A 37 9.96 -10.35 -29.70
CA SER A 37 11.00 -10.93 -30.56
C SER A 37 10.50 -11.14 -32.00
N TRP A 38 9.25 -11.55 -32.20
CA TRP A 38 8.65 -11.68 -33.55
C TRP A 38 8.49 -10.35 -34.26
N TRP A 39 8.14 -9.29 -33.52
CA TRP A 39 8.16 -7.93 -34.08
C TRP A 39 9.56 -7.47 -34.44
N ASN A 40 10.56 -7.75 -33.60
CA ASN A 40 11.93 -7.34 -33.87
C ASN A 40 12.57 -8.10 -35.04
N THR A 41 12.17 -9.36 -35.23
CA THR A 41 12.62 -10.21 -36.36
C THR A 41 11.82 -9.98 -37.64
N GLY A 42 10.77 -9.16 -37.60
CA GLY A 42 9.90 -8.89 -38.74
C GLY A 42 9.01 -10.08 -39.15
N THR A 43 8.92 -11.11 -38.31
CA THR A 43 8.13 -12.32 -38.62
C THR A 43 6.64 -12.12 -38.39
N LEU A 44 6.26 -11.22 -37.48
CA LEU A 44 4.88 -10.81 -37.22
C LEU A 44 4.70 -9.34 -37.63
N ALA A 45 3.68 -9.05 -38.43
CA ALA A 45 3.36 -7.68 -38.86
C ALA A 45 2.95 -6.81 -37.67
N PHE A 46 3.51 -5.61 -37.59
CA PHE A 46 3.20 -4.65 -36.53
C PHE A 46 3.17 -3.22 -37.06
N LYS A 47 2.48 -2.35 -36.35
CA LYS A 47 2.52 -0.90 -36.50
C LYS A 47 3.07 -0.29 -35.23
N VAL A 48 3.90 0.75 -35.39
CA VAL A 48 4.42 1.56 -34.29
C VAL A 48 3.46 2.71 -34.04
N PHE A 49 3.07 2.86 -32.79
CA PHE A 49 2.22 3.93 -32.28
C PHE A 49 3.11 4.82 -31.40
N PRO A 50 3.64 5.94 -31.94
CA PRO A 50 4.58 6.81 -31.22
C PRO A 50 3.96 7.46 -29.98
N GLU A 51 2.64 7.59 -29.95
CA GLU A 51 1.86 8.07 -28.80
C GLU A 51 1.93 7.14 -27.58
N LEU A 52 2.32 5.89 -27.78
CA LEU A 52 2.52 4.92 -26.71
C LEU A 52 4.02 4.89 -26.36
N GLY A 53 4.34 5.03 -25.07
CA GLY A 53 5.72 5.11 -24.58
C GLY A 53 6.62 3.96 -25.08
N ALA A 54 7.94 4.18 -25.09
CA ALA A 54 8.95 3.34 -25.75
C ALA A 54 8.89 1.83 -25.43
N LYS A 55 8.33 1.43 -24.28
CA LYS A 55 8.18 0.03 -23.86
C LYS A 55 7.00 -0.70 -24.53
N SER A 56 5.99 0.02 -25.02
CA SER A 56 4.72 -0.55 -25.49
C SER A 56 4.20 0.17 -26.74
N ASN A 57 5.08 0.51 -27.66
CA ASN A 57 4.71 1.25 -28.87
C ASN A 57 4.33 0.38 -30.08
N LYS A 58 4.53 -0.94 -30.03
CA LYS A 58 4.21 -1.85 -31.15
C LYS A 58 2.87 -2.56 -30.92
N ARG A 59 2.03 -2.63 -31.94
CA ARG A 59 0.77 -3.42 -31.94
C ARG A 59 0.60 -4.17 -33.26
N SER A 60 -0.03 -5.34 -33.22
CA SER A 60 -0.37 -6.14 -34.41
C SER A 60 -1.86 -6.12 -34.67
N LYS A 61 -2.29 -6.22 -35.92
CA LYS A 61 -3.71 -6.47 -36.18
C LYS A 61 -4.09 -7.88 -35.71
N ARG A 62 -5.31 -8.05 -35.21
CA ARG A 62 -5.84 -9.36 -34.77
C ARG A 62 -5.73 -10.41 -35.89
N GLU A 63 -6.18 -10.08 -37.10
CA GLU A 63 -6.13 -11.00 -38.25
C GLU A 63 -4.69 -11.44 -38.60
N ASP A 64 -3.74 -10.51 -38.54
CA ASP A 64 -2.32 -10.80 -38.83
C ASP A 64 -1.71 -11.69 -37.74
N ALA A 65 -2.05 -11.43 -36.48
CA ALA A 65 -1.62 -12.24 -35.34
C ALA A 65 -2.21 -13.66 -35.42
N GLU A 66 -3.52 -13.79 -35.68
CA GLU A 66 -4.18 -15.08 -35.83
C GLU A 66 -3.60 -15.85 -37.01
N ARG A 67 -3.49 -15.25 -38.20
CA ARG A 67 -2.90 -15.89 -39.38
C ARG A 67 -1.47 -16.36 -39.11
N PHE A 68 -0.67 -15.55 -38.42
CA PHE A 68 0.69 -15.92 -38.04
C PHE A 68 0.73 -17.08 -37.06
N LEU A 69 -0.09 -17.04 -35.99
CA LEU A 69 -0.19 -18.10 -35.00
C LEU A 69 -0.71 -19.40 -35.63
N SER A 70 -1.69 -19.32 -36.54
CA SER A 70 -2.19 -20.45 -37.33
C SER A 70 -1.09 -21.10 -38.16
N ARG A 71 -0.27 -20.30 -38.86
CA ARG A 71 0.86 -20.81 -39.65
C ARG A 71 1.95 -21.41 -38.76
N LYS A 72 2.25 -20.78 -37.63
CA LYS A 72 3.39 -21.14 -36.78
C LYS A 72 3.12 -22.35 -35.90
N PHE A 73 1.90 -22.50 -35.42
CA PHE A 73 1.52 -23.54 -34.46
C PHE A 73 0.47 -24.52 -35.01
N GLY A 74 0.08 -24.38 -36.28
CA GLY A 74 -1.00 -25.17 -36.87
C GLY A 74 -2.37 -24.90 -36.26
N ILE A 75 -2.53 -23.76 -35.59
CA ILE A 75 -3.75 -23.40 -34.86
C ILE A 75 -4.78 -22.89 -35.86
N THR A 76 -5.65 -23.76 -36.36
CA THR A 76 -7.04 -23.30 -36.55
C THR A 76 -7.51 -22.82 -35.18
N PRO A 77 -8.21 -21.66 -35.06
CA PRO A 77 -8.60 -21.12 -33.77
C PRO A 77 -9.20 -22.27 -32.98
N THR A 78 -8.57 -22.57 -31.84
CA THR A 78 -8.97 -23.67 -30.97
C THR A 78 -10.42 -23.46 -30.63
N THR A 79 -11.28 -24.15 -31.36
CA THR A 79 -12.65 -24.41 -30.97
C THR A 79 -12.61 -24.84 -29.51
N PRO A 80 -13.36 -24.21 -28.60
CA PRO A 80 -13.44 -24.72 -27.23
C PRO A 80 -13.97 -26.16 -27.28
N LEU A 81 -13.35 -27.09 -26.55
CA LEU A 81 -13.91 -28.42 -26.24
C LEU A 81 -15.36 -28.29 -25.74
N PRO A 82 -16.28 -29.29 -25.87
CA PRO A 82 -16.27 -30.55 -26.61
C PRO A 82 -17.33 -30.58 -27.75
N ALA A 83 -17.27 -31.57 -28.65
CA ALA A 83 -18.21 -31.73 -29.75
C ALA A 83 -19.66 -32.02 -29.27
N PRO A 84 -20.68 -31.23 -29.65
CA PRO A 84 -22.06 -31.66 -29.64
C PRO A 84 -22.39 -32.32 -30.98
N GLN A 85 -23.06 -33.46 -30.86
CA GLN A 85 -23.48 -34.35 -31.93
C GLN A 85 -24.18 -33.62 -33.07
N ALA A 86 -23.88 -34.06 -34.30
CA ALA A 86 -24.71 -33.78 -35.46
C ALA A 86 -26.17 -34.19 -35.17
N GLY A 87 -27.10 -33.29 -35.45
CA GLY A 87 -28.52 -33.60 -35.54
C GLY A 87 -29.39 -33.10 -34.39
N ARG A 88 -29.65 -31.79 -34.33
CA ARG A 88 -30.96 -31.26 -33.97
C ARG A 88 -31.06 -29.78 -34.33
N PRO A 89 -32.21 -29.31 -34.84
CA PRO A 89 -32.44 -27.87 -34.95
C PRO A 89 -32.35 -27.28 -33.54
N ALA A 90 -31.40 -26.36 -33.34
CA ALA A 90 -31.13 -25.73 -32.06
C ALA A 90 -32.32 -24.85 -31.65
N GLN A 91 -33.22 -25.41 -30.86
CA GLN A 91 -33.95 -24.61 -29.88
C GLN A 91 -32.90 -24.07 -28.89
N PRO A 92 -33.04 -22.82 -28.40
CA PRO A 92 -32.18 -22.34 -27.32
C PRO A 92 -32.37 -23.29 -26.13
N ASP A 93 -31.33 -24.05 -25.79
CA ASP A 93 -31.30 -24.91 -24.61
C ASP A 93 -31.51 -24.02 -23.38
N GLN A 94 -32.75 -23.88 -22.94
CA GLN A 94 -33.12 -23.06 -21.77
C GLN A 94 -32.28 -23.42 -20.53
N ARG A 95 -31.81 -24.67 -20.44
CA ARG A 95 -30.89 -25.16 -19.41
C ARG A 95 -29.54 -24.45 -19.38
N ARG A 96 -28.93 -24.16 -20.54
CA ARG A 96 -27.64 -23.44 -20.58
C ARG A 96 -27.79 -21.98 -20.17
N VAL A 97 -28.92 -21.36 -20.53
CA VAL A 97 -29.24 -19.99 -20.13
C VAL A 97 -29.46 -19.91 -18.62
N THR A 98 -30.14 -20.89 -18.03
CA THR A 98 -30.33 -20.95 -16.57
C THR A 98 -29.01 -21.19 -15.84
N GLU A 99 -28.13 -22.07 -16.33
CA GLU A 99 -26.80 -22.31 -15.73
C GLU A 99 -25.91 -21.05 -15.81
N LEU A 100 -25.94 -20.31 -16.92
CA LEU A 100 -25.23 -19.04 -17.04
C LEU A 100 -25.78 -17.98 -16.08
N LEU A 101 -27.09 -17.89 -15.93
CA LEU A 101 -27.69 -16.97 -14.95
C LEU A 101 -27.29 -17.35 -13.52
N ASP A 102 -27.29 -18.63 -13.19
CA ASP A 102 -26.96 -19.12 -11.84
C ASP A 102 -25.47 -18.85 -11.50
N THR A 103 -24.57 -19.12 -12.46
CA THR A 103 -23.14 -18.80 -12.31
C THR A 103 -22.89 -17.30 -12.21
N LEU A 104 -23.60 -16.45 -12.97
CA LEU A 104 -23.51 -15.00 -12.85
C LEU A 104 -24.03 -14.50 -11.51
N THR A 105 -25.13 -15.07 -10.99
CA THR A 105 -25.62 -14.72 -9.65
C THR A 105 -24.66 -15.16 -8.54
N SER A 106 -24.04 -16.34 -8.69
CA SER A 106 -23.02 -16.81 -7.76
C SER A 106 -21.76 -15.93 -7.82
N LEU A 107 -21.34 -15.51 -9.01
CA LEU A 107 -20.18 -14.63 -9.18
C LEU A 107 -20.45 -13.26 -8.56
N LYS A 108 -21.65 -12.71 -8.77
CA LYS A 108 -22.06 -11.46 -8.13
C LYS A 108 -22.04 -11.59 -6.61
N ALA A 109 -22.63 -12.65 -6.06
CA ALA A 109 -22.63 -12.89 -4.61
C ALA A 109 -21.19 -13.03 -4.06
N ALA A 110 -20.31 -13.71 -4.79
CA ALA A 110 -18.90 -13.83 -4.41
C ALA A 110 -18.16 -12.48 -4.47
N ALA A 111 -18.43 -11.65 -5.49
CA ALA A 111 -17.86 -10.32 -5.60
C ALA A 111 -18.36 -9.38 -4.49
N ASP A 112 -19.67 -9.42 -4.19
CA ASP A 112 -20.26 -8.65 -3.09
C ASP A 112 -19.66 -9.08 -1.74
N ALA A 113 -19.48 -10.39 -1.51
CA ALA A 113 -18.85 -10.92 -0.30
C ALA A 113 -17.36 -10.51 -0.20
N ALA A 114 -16.62 -10.55 -1.30
CA ALA A 114 -15.22 -10.10 -1.33
C ALA A 114 -15.10 -8.60 -1.03
N MET A 115 -16.01 -7.79 -1.57
CA MET A 115 -16.03 -6.35 -1.30
C MET A 115 -16.35 -6.05 0.16
N GLN A 116 -17.32 -6.77 0.74
CA GLN A 116 -17.63 -6.66 2.18
C GLN A 116 -16.46 -7.08 3.05
N ALA A 117 -15.73 -8.13 2.67
CA ALA A 117 -14.52 -8.57 3.39
C ALA A 117 -13.42 -7.50 3.35
N LEU A 118 -13.17 -6.88 2.20
CA LEU A 118 -12.20 -5.80 2.07
C LEU A 118 -12.58 -4.56 2.87
N LEU A 119 -13.88 -4.21 2.90
CA LEU A 119 -14.38 -3.11 3.73
C LEU A 119 -14.19 -3.41 5.23
N ALA A 120 -14.55 -4.62 5.67
CA ALA A 120 -14.37 -5.03 7.06
C ALA A 120 -12.89 -5.04 7.48
N GLU A 121 -11.99 -5.49 6.60
CA GLU A 121 -10.55 -5.46 6.82
C GLU A 121 -10.03 -4.02 6.92
N ALA A 122 -10.45 -3.14 6.00
CA ALA A 122 -10.08 -1.72 6.03
C ALA A 122 -10.59 -1.02 7.30
N GLU A 123 -11.82 -1.30 7.73
CA GLU A 123 -12.39 -0.79 8.97
C GLU A 123 -11.62 -1.29 10.20
N HIS A 124 -11.23 -2.56 10.22
CA HIS A 124 -10.42 -3.12 11.29
C HIS A 124 -9.04 -2.46 11.38
N HIS A 125 -8.39 -2.22 10.24
CA HIS A 125 -7.13 -1.47 10.18
C HIS A 125 -7.28 -0.02 10.66
N ALA A 126 -8.36 0.66 10.28
CA ALA A 126 -8.63 2.01 10.74
C ALA A 126 -8.86 2.06 12.27
N GLN A 127 -9.64 1.11 12.81
CA GLN A 127 -9.89 1.01 14.25
C GLN A 127 -8.62 0.71 15.05
N THR A 128 -7.79 -0.22 14.56
CA THR A 128 -6.51 -0.57 15.22
C THR A 128 -5.53 0.59 15.19
N ALA A 129 -5.42 1.30 14.07
CA ALA A 129 -4.58 2.50 13.97
C ALA A 129 -5.07 3.62 14.92
N ALA A 130 -6.39 3.84 15.00
CA ALA A 130 -6.96 4.82 15.93
C ALA A 130 -6.70 4.44 17.40
N ALA A 131 -6.84 3.16 17.76
CA ALA A 131 -6.54 2.66 19.10
C ALA A 131 -5.05 2.83 19.46
N GLN A 132 -4.15 2.53 18.53
CA GLN A 132 -2.71 2.76 18.72
C GLN A 132 -2.39 4.24 18.92
N ALA A 133 -2.97 5.13 18.12
CA ALA A 133 -2.77 6.57 18.26
C ALA A 133 -3.28 7.08 19.62
N ALA A 134 -4.41 6.56 20.12
CA ALA A 134 -4.91 6.89 21.45
C ALA A 134 -3.97 6.42 22.57
N LEU A 135 -3.44 5.20 22.46
CA LEU A 135 -2.45 4.68 23.39
C LEU A 135 -1.17 5.52 23.41
N SER A 136 -0.65 5.90 22.23
CA SER A 136 0.55 6.75 22.15
C SER A 136 0.33 8.14 22.78
N ARG A 137 -0.86 8.73 22.62
CA ARG A 137 -1.20 10.00 23.30
C ARG A 137 -1.26 9.83 24.82
N ALA A 138 -1.93 8.79 25.30
CA ALA A 138 -2.00 8.51 26.73
C ALA A 138 -0.62 8.24 27.35
N GLN A 139 0.28 7.57 26.61
CA GLN A 139 1.67 7.37 27.03
C GLN A 139 2.44 8.70 27.11
N ALA A 140 2.33 9.56 26.09
CA ALA A 140 2.97 10.86 26.11
C ALA A 140 2.48 11.74 27.28
N ASP A 141 1.19 11.71 27.59
CA ASP A 141 0.62 12.42 28.73
C ASP A 141 1.15 11.88 30.06
N ALA A 142 1.25 10.55 30.20
CA ALA A 142 1.81 9.92 31.39
C ALA A 142 3.29 10.28 31.60
N ASP A 143 4.09 10.31 30.54
CA ASP A 143 5.49 10.71 30.58
C ASP A 143 5.64 12.19 30.94
N ALA A 144 4.77 13.06 30.43
CA ALA A 144 4.74 14.48 30.79
C ALA A 144 4.43 14.68 32.28
N ILE A 145 3.46 13.94 32.83
CA ILE A 145 3.13 13.99 34.27
C ILE A 145 4.32 13.52 35.11
N ARG A 146 4.99 12.43 34.71
CA ARG A 146 6.18 11.92 35.42
C ARG A 146 7.31 12.95 35.40
N ALA A 147 7.60 13.55 34.25
CA ALA A 147 8.62 14.59 34.12
C ALA A 147 8.30 15.82 35.01
N GLN A 148 7.04 16.24 35.08
CA GLN A 148 6.61 17.32 35.98
C GLN A 148 6.77 16.96 37.46
N ALA A 149 6.43 15.73 37.85
CA ALA A 149 6.59 15.26 39.22
C ALA A 149 8.07 15.24 39.64
N ASP A 150 8.95 14.77 38.75
CA ASP A 150 10.40 14.76 39.00
C ASP A 150 10.98 16.18 39.05
N ALA A 151 10.52 17.10 38.20
CA ALA A 151 10.92 18.50 38.26
C ALA A 151 10.54 19.14 39.61
N LYS A 152 9.32 18.91 40.10
CA LYS A 152 8.88 19.36 41.43
C LYS A 152 9.71 18.74 42.55
N ARG A 153 10.03 17.45 42.46
CA ARG A 153 10.91 16.78 43.43
C ARG A 153 12.28 17.46 43.48
N VAL A 154 12.89 17.74 42.33
CA VAL A 154 14.19 18.44 42.27
C VAL A 154 14.09 19.85 42.87
N GLU A 155 13.03 20.58 42.58
CA GLU A 155 12.79 21.92 43.16
C GLU A 155 12.69 21.87 44.69
N THR A 156 11.92 20.92 45.24
CA THR A 156 11.81 20.75 46.70
C THR A 156 13.15 20.40 47.35
N LEU A 157 13.95 19.54 46.71
CA LEU A 157 15.29 19.19 47.20
C LEU A 157 16.23 20.40 47.17
N ARG A 158 16.17 21.24 46.12
CA ARG A 158 16.93 22.50 46.05
C ARG A 158 16.51 23.49 47.13
N HIS A 159 15.22 23.58 47.41
CA HIS A 159 14.72 24.45 48.48
C HIS A 159 15.23 23.97 49.85
N LEU A 160 15.13 22.68 50.15
CA LEU A 160 15.67 22.09 51.38
C LEU A 160 17.18 22.32 51.51
N GLN A 161 17.95 22.13 50.42
CA GLN A 161 19.38 22.40 50.41
C GLN A 161 19.69 23.87 50.77
N THR A 162 18.92 24.80 50.23
CA THR A 162 19.07 26.24 50.55
C THR A 162 18.76 26.52 52.02
N MET A 163 17.70 25.92 52.56
CA MET A 163 17.31 26.05 53.97
C MET A 163 18.38 25.50 54.91
N PHE A 164 18.95 24.33 54.62
CA PHE A 164 20.04 23.74 55.43
C PHE A 164 21.28 24.64 55.42
N ARG A 165 21.67 25.19 54.26
CA ARG A 165 22.79 26.15 54.19
C ARG A 165 22.55 27.40 55.02
N GLY A 166 21.32 27.92 55.00
CA GLY A 166 20.94 29.07 55.83
C GLY A 166 21.01 28.75 57.33
N TYR A 167 20.54 27.56 57.73
CA TYR A 167 20.62 27.08 59.11
C TYR A 167 22.07 26.89 59.57
N ASP A 168 22.92 26.26 58.75
CA ASP A 168 24.34 26.08 59.05
C ASP A 168 25.08 27.43 59.17
N SER A 169 24.75 28.39 58.32
CA SER A 169 25.30 29.76 58.42
C SER A 169 24.85 30.45 59.71
N ALA A 170 23.57 30.34 60.08
CA ALA A 170 23.09 30.92 61.33
C ALA A 170 23.74 30.23 62.55
N LEU A 171 23.82 28.90 62.54
CA LEU A 171 24.44 28.12 63.60
C LEU A 171 25.92 28.47 63.78
N THR A 172 26.67 28.63 62.68
CA THR A 172 28.09 29.05 62.76
C THR A 172 28.23 30.47 63.30
N THR A 173 27.32 31.41 62.96
CA THR A 173 27.30 32.74 63.59
C THR A 173 26.97 32.68 65.09
N PHE A 174 26.02 31.83 65.51
CA PHE A 174 25.67 31.67 66.91
C PHE A 174 26.76 30.96 67.73
N LEU A 175 27.52 30.05 67.11
CA LEU A 175 28.63 29.32 67.74
C LEU A 175 29.96 30.05 67.64
N GLN A 176 30.04 31.18 66.91
CA GLN A 176 31.24 32.02 66.95
C GLN A 176 31.42 32.52 68.39
N PRO A 177 32.55 32.19 69.06
CA PRO A 177 32.83 32.79 70.35
C PRO A 177 32.89 34.29 70.14
N SER A 178 32.20 35.06 70.99
CA SER A 178 32.38 36.50 71.07
C SER A 178 33.84 36.74 71.40
N THR A 179 34.70 36.97 70.41
CA THR A 179 36.09 37.35 70.65
C THR A 179 36.05 38.73 71.32
N PRO A 180 36.46 38.85 72.61
CA PRO A 180 36.60 40.16 73.23
C PRO A 180 37.93 40.75 72.78
N GLU A 181 38.06 41.08 71.49
CA GLU A 181 39.24 41.81 70.96
C GLU A 181 38.96 43.33 70.96
N ALA A 182 38.43 43.82 72.08
CA ALA A 182 38.25 45.24 72.33
C ALA A 182 38.53 45.62 73.80
N ALA A 183 39.31 44.81 74.52
CA ALA A 183 39.67 45.06 75.92
C ALA A 183 41.18 45.30 76.18
N PHE A 184 42.04 45.28 75.15
CA PHE A 184 43.50 45.44 75.33
C PHE A 184 44.11 46.68 74.65
N LEU A 185 43.32 47.71 74.33
CA LEU A 185 43.83 49.00 73.83
C LEU A 185 43.52 50.21 74.74
N HIS A 186 43.22 49.99 76.02
CA HIS A 186 43.22 51.04 77.02
C HIS A 186 43.66 50.50 78.40
N ALA A 187 44.97 50.40 78.59
CA ALA A 187 45.62 50.57 79.89
C ALA A 187 47.08 50.98 79.61
N ASP A 188 47.53 51.98 80.38
CA ASP A 188 48.69 52.85 80.18
C ASP A 188 50.06 52.18 79.94
#